data_AF-B6WRZ9-F1
#
_entry.id   AF-B6WRZ9-F1
#
_cell.length_a   1.000
_cell.length_b   1.000
_cell.length_c   1.000
_cell.angle_alpha   90.00
_cell.angle_beta   90.00
_cell.angle_gamma   90.00
#
_symmetry.space_group_name_H-M   'P 1'
#
loop_
_entity.id
_entity.type
_entity.pdbx_description
1 polymer ?
#
loop_
_entity_poly.entity_id
_entity_poly.type
_entity_poly.pdbx_seq_one_letter_code
_entity_poly.pdbx_strand_id
1 'polypeptide(L)'
;MQQFILTPTGRQEQRFLKLKVWMLEHGITFESIGKFLGISGRSVSKSLRNERMPVRHHRVLRYRLDIPLELLPRAEDVPTGPKPRTR
;
A
#
# COMPACT_ATOMS: atom_id res chain seq x y z
N MET A 1 30.70 3.42 -8.76
CA MET A 1 29.25 3.73 -8.64
C MET A 1 28.48 2.46 -8.91
N GLN A 2 28.04 1.77 -7.86
CA GLN A 2 27.38 0.47 -7.99
C GLN A 2 25.93 0.70 -8.41
N GLN A 3 25.62 0.35 -9.66
CA GLN A 3 24.26 0.38 -10.17
C GLN A 3 23.46 -0.71 -9.44
N PHE A 4 22.64 -0.30 -8.48
CA PHE A 4 21.64 -1.18 -7.89
C PHE A 4 20.63 -1.53 -8.99
N ILE A 5 20.69 -2.75 -9.49
CA ILE A 5 19.61 -3.35 -10.26
C ILE A 5 18.40 -3.36 -9.31
N LEU A 6 17.52 -2.38 -9.45
CA LEU A 6 16.31 -2.25 -8.64
C LEU A 6 15.39 -3.42 -8.98
N THR A 7 15.54 -4.52 -8.25
CA THR A 7 14.57 -5.62 -8.25
C THR A 7 13.17 -5.04 -7.97
N PRO A 8 12.08 -5.66 -8.47
CA PRO A 8 10.71 -5.19 -8.21
C PRO A 8 10.46 -4.91 -6.72
N THR A 9 11.02 -5.74 -5.85
CA THR A 9 11.02 -5.59 -4.39
C THR A 9 11.70 -4.30 -3.92
N GLY A 10 12.85 -3.93 -4.50
CA GLY A 10 13.57 -2.69 -4.17
C GLY A 10 12.78 -1.42 -4.48
N ARG A 11 12.06 -1.39 -5.62
CA ARG A 11 11.19 -0.25 -5.96
C ARG A 11 10.00 -0.12 -5.01
N GLN A 12 9.40 -1.24 -4.62
CA GLN A 12 8.30 -1.27 -3.66
C GLN A 12 8.72 -0.78 -2.28
N GLU A 13 9.88 -1.23 -1.78
CA GLU A 13 10.44 -0.76 -0.51
C GLU A 13 10.74 0.73 -0.53
N GLN A 14 11.35 1.26 -1.60
CA GLN A 14 11.61 2.69 -1.73
C GLN A 14 10.32 3.51 -1.72
N ARG A 15 9.29 3.09 -2.47
CA ARG A 15 7.97 3.75 -2.43
C ARG A 15 7.38 3.72 -1.02
N PHE A 16 7.45 2.57 -0.36
CA PHE A 16 6.90 2.38 0.98
C PHE A 16 7.63 3.22 2.04
N LEU A 17 8.95 3.38 1.92
CA LEU A 17 9.73 4.27 2.79
C LEU A 17 9.36 5.74 2.58
N LYS A 18 9.23 6.20 1.32
CA LYS A 18 8.75 7.55 1.02
C LYS A 18 7.34 7.81 1.56
N LEU A 19 6.46 6.81 1.44
CA LEU A 19 5.11 6.88 2.01
C LEU A 19 5.14 7.03 3.53
N LYS A 20 6.03 6.31 4.23
CA LYS A 20 6.17 6.46 5.69
C LYS A 20 6.63 7.85 6.11
N VAL A 21 7.56 8.45 5.36
CA VAL A 21 8.01 9.83 5.63
C VAL A 21 6.84 10.79 5.44
N TRP A 22 6.13 10.71 4.31
CA TRP A 22 4.95 11.53 4.07
C TRP A 22 3.88 11.35 5.15
N MET A 23 3.61 10.11 5.58
CA MET A 23 2.67 9.81 6.66
C MET A 23 3.08 10.46 7.98
N LEU A 24 4.38 10.44 8.30
CA LEU A 24 4.93 11.06 9.50
C LEU A 24 4.72 12.58 9.46
N GLU A 25 5.01 13.22 8.33
CA GLU A 25 4.84 14.67 8.12
C GLU A 25 3.37 15.10 8.26
N HIS A 26 2.42 14.23 7.89
CA HIS A 26 0.99 14.53 7.91
C HIS A 26 0.25 13.96 9.14
N GLY A 27 0.98 13.35 10.09
CA GLY A 27 0.37 12.77 11.31
C GLY A 27 -0.57 11.59 11.04
N ILE A 28 -0.38 10.88 9.93
CA ILE A 28 -1.23 9.75 9.53
C ILE A 28 -0.62 8.43 10.01
N THR A 29 -1.42 7.57 10.63
CA THR A 29 -0.99 6.25 11.10
C THR A 29 -1.62 5.13 10.29
N PHE A 30 -1.01 3.95 10.29
CA PHE A 30 -1.63 2.77 9.65
C PHE A 30 -2.96 2.40 10.30
N GLU A 31 -3.12 2.67 11.60
CA GLU A 31 -4.37 2.44 12.31
C GLU A 31 -5.47 3.40 11.87
N SER A 32 -5.16 4.70 11.69
CA SER A 32 -6.14 5.66 11.21
C SER A 32 -6.60 5.32 9.79
N ILE A 33 -5.65 4.98 8.90
CA ILE A 33 -5.97 4.48 7.56
C ILE A 33 -6.85 3.22 7.63
N GLY A 34 -6.53 2.29 8.53
CA GLY A 34 -7.28 1.06 8.71
C GLY A 34 -8.75 1.31 9.04
N LYS A 35 -9.02 2.29 9.90
CA LYS A 35 -10.40 2.73 10.23
C LYS A 35 -11.14 3.26 8.99
N PHE A 36 -10.47 4.04 8.12
CA PHE A 36 -11.08 4.53 6.88
C PHE A 36 -11.34 3.42 5.85
N LEU A 37 -10.50 2.40 5.82
CA LEU A 37 -10.59 1.29 4.87
C LEU A 37 -11.43 0.10 5.39
N GLY A 38 -11.79 0.08 6.67
CA GLY A 38 -12.47 -1.04 7.31
C GLY A 38 -11.58 -2.29 7.48
N ILE A 39 -10.27 -2.12 7.62
CA ILE A 39 -9.30 -3.22 7.80
C ILE A 39 -8.29 -2.90 8.91
N SER A 40 -7.57 -3.91 9.41
CA SER A 40 -6.55 -3.69 10.44
C SER A 40 -5.37 -2.86 9.93
N GLY A 41 -4.71 -2.09 10.81
CA GLY A 41 -3.50 -1.35 10.46
C GLY A 41 -2.35 -2.24 9.96
N ARG A 42 -2.27 -3.49 10.45
CA ARG A 42 -1.34 -4.49 9.93
C ARG A 42 -1.66 -4.86 8.47
N SER A 43 -2.94 -5.04 8.15
CA SER A 43 -3.39 -5.30 6.77
C SER A 43 -3.11 -4.10 5.85
N VAL A 44 -3.26 -2.88 6.36
CA VAL A 44 -2.89 -1.66 5.64
C VAL A 44 -1.39 -1.65 5.32
N SER A 45 -0.53 -1.84 6.33
CA SER A 45 0.92 -1.86 6.16
C SER A 45 1.36 -2.90 5.12
N LYS A 46 0.78 -4.11 5.18
CA LYS A 46 1.01 -5.15 4.17
C LYS A 46 0.54 -4.71 2.78
N SER A 47 -0.67 -4.17 2.67
CA SER A 47 -1.25 -3.74 1.40
C SER A 47 -0.46 -2.61 0.74
N LEU A 48 0.06 -1.68 1.53
CA LEU A 48 0.83 -0.52 1.05
C LEU A 48 2.26 -0.89 0.64
N ARG A 49 2.81 -1.98 1.17
CA ARG A 49 4.13 -2.50 0.77
C ARG A 49 4.08 -3.25 -0.57
N ASN A 50 2.96 -3.88 -0.90
CA ASN A 50 2.80 -4.66 -2.13
C ASN A 50 2.89 -3.79 -3.40
N GLU A 51 3.12 -4.43 -4.54
CA GLU A 51 3.07 -3.77 -5.86
C GLU A 51 1.68 -3.21 -6.19
N ARG A 52 0.65 -3.93 -5.78
CA ARG A 52 -0.75 -3.70 -6.15
C ARG A 52 -1.63 -3.59 -4.92
N MET A 53 -2.74 -2.88 -5.06
CA MET A 53 -3.80 -2.83 -4.06
C MET A 53 -5.19 -2.76 -4.70
N PRO A 54 -6.25 -3.16 -3.98
CA PRO A 54 -7.62 -3.05 -4.46
C PRO A 54 -7.98 -1.63 -4.86
N VAL A 55 -8.69 -1.48 -5.99
CA VAL A 55 -9.05 -0.16 -6.56
C VAL A 55 -9.85 0.67 -5.56
N ARG A 56 -10.75 0.03 -4.80
CA ARG A 56 -11.54 0.69 -3.75
C ARG A 56 -10.68 1.34 -2.66
N HIS A 57 -9.61 0.66 -2.23
CA HIS A 57 -8.73 1.19 -1.17
C HIS A 57 -7.88 2.32 -1.74
N HIS A 58 -7.32 2.12 -2.94
CA HIS A 58 -6.55 3.15 -3.63
C HIS A 58 -7.33 4.46 -3.76
N ARG A 59 -8.61 4.41 -4.19
CA ARG A 59 -9.47 5.59 -4.30
C ARG A 59 -9.65 6.31 -2.97
N VAL A 60 -9.91 5.58 -1.89
CA VAL A 60 -10.06 6.18 -0.56
C VAL A 60 -8.78 6.90 -0.14
N LEU A 61 -7.62 6.26 -0.31
CA LEU A 61 -6.34 6.86 0.03
C LEU A 61 -6.04 8.11 -0.81
N ARG A 62 -6.32 8.06 -2.12
CA ARG A 62 -6.05 9.17 -3.03
C ARG A 62 -6.97 10.37 -2.77
N TYR A 63 -8.26 10.13 -2.56
CA TYR A 63 -9.26 11.21 -2.57
C TYR A 63 -9.73 11.64 -1.18
N ARG A 64 -9.62 10.79 -0.17
CA ARG A 64 -10.02 11.15 1.21
C ARG A 64 -8.85 11.53 2.10
N LEU A 65 -7.68 10.94 1.85
CA LEU A 65 -6.46 11.22 2.63
C LEU A 65 -5.42 12.01 1.83
N ASP A 66 -5.76 12.38 0.58
CA ASP A 66 -4.89 13.10 -0.35
C ASP A 66 -3.48 12.52 -0.49
N ILE A 67 -3.34 11.20 -0.37
CA ILE A 67 -2.04 10.54 -0.52
C ILE A 67 -1.60 10.68 -1.98
N PRO A 68 -0.37 11.16 -2.25
CA PRO A 68 0.16 11.28 -3.60
C PRO A 68 0.17 9.94 -4.36
N LEU A 69 -0.15 9.99 -5.65
CA LEU A 69 -0.31 8.79 -6.49
C LEU A 69 0.97 7.95 -6.57
N GLU A 70 2.12 8.61 -6.65
CA GLU A 70 3.44 8.00 -6.74
C GLU A 70 3.84 7.23 -5.47
N LEU A 71 3.19 7.51 -4.34
CA LEU A 71 3.42 6.83 -3.07
C LEU A 71 2.49 5.62 -2.89
N LEU A 72 1.47 5.48 -3.72
CA LEU A 72 0.49 4.38 -3.64
C LEU A 72 0.90 3.17 -4.50
N PRO A 73 0.52 1.94 -4.09
CA PRO A 73 0.57 0.77 -4.96
C PRO A 73 -0.29 0.96 -6.21
N ARG A 74 -0.03 0.20 -7.26
CA ARG A 74 -0.90 0.21 -8.45
C ARG A 74 -2.32 -0.23 -8.08
N ALA A 75 -3.32 0.56 -8.50
CA ALA A 75 -4.73 0.19 -8.35
C ALA A 75 -5.05 -0.96 -9.32
N GLU A 76 -5.21 -2.17 -8.80
CA GLU A 76 -5.54 -3.35 -9.59
C GLU A 76 -6.28 -4.38 -8.71
N ASP A 77 -7.50 -4.72 -9.12
CA ASP A 77 -8.27 -5.77 -8.46
C ASP A 77 -7.85 -7.13 -9.01
N VAL A 78 -7.21 -7.94 -8.15
CA VAL A 78 -6.80 -9.30 -8.50
C VAL A 78 -7.88 -10.27 -8.02
N PRO A 79 -8.45 -11.11 -8.90
CA PRO A 79 -9.39 -12.15 -8.50
C PRO A 79 -8.77 -13.02 -7.40
N THR A 80 -9.51 -13.20 -6.29
CA THR A 80 -9.04 -14.13 -5.27
C THR A 80 -9.12 -15.53 -5.86
N GLY A 81 -7.99 -16.25 -5.89
CA GLY A 81 -7.94 -17.62 -6.38
C GLY A 81 -8.92 -18.53 -5.62
N PRO A 82 -9.22 -19.73 -6.15
CA PRO A 82 -10.14 -20.65 -5.51
C PRO A 82 -9.76 -20.88 -4.05
N LYS A 83 -10.76 -20.82 -3.16
CA LYS A 83 -10.57 -21.00 -1.71
C LYS A 83 -9.85 -22.34 -1.49
N PRO A 84 -8.73 -22.38 -0.74
CA PRO A 84 -8.04 -23.63 -0.46
C PRO A 84 -9.03 -24.63 0.14
N ARG A 85 -9.11 -25.84 -0.42
CA ARG A 85 -9.88 -26.93 0.18
C ARG A 85 -9.19 -27.30 1.49
N THR A 86 -9.85 -27.06 2.62
CA THR A 86 -9.45 -27.62 3.91
C THR A 86 -9.42 -29.15 3.75
N ARG A 87 -8.25 -29.77 3.96
CA ARG A 87 -8.13 -31.22 4.11
C ARG A 87 -8.50 -31.60 5.53
#